data_AF-A0A4U0S3T3-F1
#
_entry.id   AF-A0A4U0S3T3-F1
#
_cell.length_a   1.000
_cell.length_b   1.000
_cell.length_c   1.000
_cell.angle_alpha   90.00
_cell.angle_beta   90.00
_cell.angle_gamma   90.00
#
_symmetry.space_group_name_H-M   'P 1'
#
loop_
_entity.id
_entity.type
_entity.pdbx_description
1 polymer ?
#
loop_
_entity_poly.entity_id
_entity_poly.type
_entity_poly.pdbx_seq_one_letter_code
_entity_poly.pdbx_strand_id
1 'polypeptide(L)'
;MSRDHCRRLACVFGTVTVTRTAWRGRSMNNVCPLDADLSLPAGLHSHGLRRLAVTEAVRGSYDQAKEAIDRRCGKVLGKRQAERLVVEAARDIDSFYLARVPMPATASTALVLQVDGKGIVMVRR
;
A
#
# COMPACT_ATOMS: atom_id res chain seq x y z
N MET A 1 -5.55 -24.27 -21.66
CA MET A 1 -4.95 -24.09 -20.32
C MET A 1 -3.44 -24.17 -20.48
N SER A 2 -2.67 -23.13 -20.12
CA SER A 2 -1.19 -23.12 -20.27
C SER A 2 -0.50 -23.01 -18.91
N ARG A 3 0.53 -23.84 -18.65
CA ARG A 3 1.24 -23.91 -17.37
C ARG A 3 2.47 -23.00 -17.27
N ASP A 4 2.89 -22.35 -18.35
CA ASP A 4 4.14 -21.57 -18.40
C ASP A 4 3.98 -20.09 -18.05
N HIS A 5 2.89 -19.73 -17.36
CA HIS A 5 2.67 -18.32 -17.04
C HIS A 5 3.39 -17.98 -15.74
N CYS A 6 4.32 -17.04 -15.81
CA CYS A 6 5.05 -16.56 -14.65
C CYS A 6 4.87 -15.03 -14.48
N ARG A 7 5.00 -14.57 -13.24
CA ARG A 7 5.12 -13.15 -12.93
C ARG A 7 6.09 -12.93 -11.78
N ARG A 8 6.64 -11.73 -11.70
CA ARG A 8 7.40 -11.30 -10.53
C ARG A 8 6.47 -10.77 -9.44
N LEU A 9 6.87 -11.01 -8.19
CA LEU A 9 6.25 -10.46 -6.99
C LEU A 9 7.36 -9.98 -6.05
N ALA A 10 7.38 -8.69 -5.75
CA ALA A 10 8.21 -8.12 -4.70
C ALA A 10 7.51 -8.32 -3.34
N CYS A 11 8.15 -9.04 -2.43
CA CYS A 11 7.64 -9.34 -1.11
C CYS A 11 8.71 -9.17 -0.03
N VAL A 12 8.34 -9.48 1.21
CA VAL A 12 9.23 -9.35 2.38
C VAL A 12 10.42 -10.31 2.35
N PHE A 13 10.38 -11.32 1.47
CA PHE A 13 11.46 -12.30 1.26
C PHE A 13 12.34 -11.98 0.04
N GLY A 14 12.15 -10.81 -0.58
CA GLY A 14 12.80 -10.47 -1.85
C GLY A 14 11.84 -10.45 -3.03
N THR A 15 12.38 -10.39 -4.24
CA THR A 15 11.57 -10.52 -5.46
C THR A 15 11.56 -11.96 -5.91
N VAL A 16 10.38 -12.58 -5.90
CA VAL A 16 10.16 -13.98 -6.28
C VAL A 16 9.45 -14.08 -7.62
N THR A 17 9.57 -15.24 -8.27
CA THR A 17 8.80 -15.59 -9.47
C THR A 17 7.66 -16.52 -9.06
N VAL A 18 6.43 -16.11 -9.35
CA VAL A 18 5.23 -16.91 -9.15
C VAL A 18 4.89 -17.60 -10.46
N THR A 19 4.93 -18.93 -10.46
CA THR A 19 4.48 -19.76 -11.59
C THR A 19 3.02 -20.14 -11.39
N ARG A 20 2.21 -19.95 -12.43
CA ARG A 20 0.75 -20.12 -12.37
C ARG A 20 0.20 -20.59 -13.70
N THR A 21 -0.99 -21.18 -13.65
CA THR A 21 -1.73 -21.53 -14.88
C THR A 21 -2.56 -20.35 -15.36
N ALA A 22 -2.60 -20.16 -16.67
CA ALA A 22 -3.53 -19.25 -17.33
C ALA A 22 -4.60 -20.03 -18.11
N TRP A 23 -5.86 -19.69 -17.86
CA TRP A 23 -7.01 -20.07 -18.69
C TRP A 23 -7.19 -19.04 -19.79
N ARG A 24 -7.46 -19.52 -21.01
CA ARG A 24 -7.49 -18.70 -22.24
C ARG A 24 -8.75 -19.02 -23.04
N GLY A 25 -9.35 -17.98 -23.60
CA GLY A 25 -10.42 -18.07 -24.60
C GLY A 25 -10.09 -17.18 -25.80
N ARG A 26 -10.67 -17.48 -26.96
CA ARG A 26 -10.51 -16.61 -28.14
C ARG A 26 -11.05 -15.22 -27.82
N SER A 27 -10.25 -14.19 -28.08
CA SER A 27 -10.59 -12.78 -27.81
C SER A 27 -10.89 -12.44 -26.33
N MET A 28 -10.52 -13.30 -25.38
CA MET A 28 -10.67 -13.04 -23.95
C MET A 28 -9.32 -12.80 -23.28
N ASN A 29 -9.34 -11.96 -22.25
CA ASN A 29 -8.20 -11.80 -21.37
C ASN A 29 -7.91 -13.12 -20.64
N ASN A 30 -6.62 -13.39 -20.40
CA ASN A 30 -6.22 -14.55 -19.62
C ASN A 30 -6.75 -14.46 -18.19
N VAL A 31 -7.34 -15.54 -17.70
CA VAL A 31 -7.73 -15.67 -16.29
C VAL A 31 -6.69 -16.53 -15.58
N CYS A 32 -6.18 -16.05 -14.45
CA CYS A 32 -5.20 -16.76 -13.63
C CYS A 32 -5.82 -17.03 -12.25
N PRO A 33 -6.51 -18.18 -12.04
CA PRO A 33 -7.25 -18.43 -10.80
C PRO A 33 -6.40 -18.31 -9.54
N LEU A 34 -5.14 -18.75 -9.62
CA LEU A 34 -4.19 -18.70 -8.51
C LEU A 34 -3.93 -17.27 -7.99
N ASP A 35 -4.21 -16.24 -8.80
CA ASP A 35 -4.06 -14.85 -8.36
C ASP A 35 -5.05 -14.50 -7.25
N ALA A 36 -6.29 -14.99 -7.35
CA ALA A 36 -7.31 -14.79 -6.33
C ALA A 36 -6.98 -15.63 -5.08
N ASP A 37 -6.67 -16.92 -5.28
CA ASP A 37 -6.38 -17.86 -4.18
C ASP A 37 -5.20 -17.39 -3.32
N LEU A 38 -4.16 -16.84 -3.96
CA LEU A 38 -2.98 -16.31 -3.26
C LEU A 38 -3.10 -14.81 -2.93
N SER A 39 -4.26 -14.19 -3.18
CA SER A 39 -4.48 -12.75 -2.97
C SER A 39 -3.37 -11.89 -3.61
N LEU A 40 -2.96 -12.24 -4.83
CA LEU A 40 -1.91 -11.53 -5.54
C LEU A 40 -2.40 -10.16 -6.00
N PRO A 41 -1.68 -9.07 -5.70
CA PRO A 41 -2.06 -7.76 -6.21
C PRO A 41 -1.83 -7.69 -7.72
N ALA A 42 -2.56 -6.80 -8.39
CA ALA A 42 -2.38 -6.53 -9.82
C ALA A 42 -0.95 -6.04 -10.15
N GLY A 43 -0.32 -5.29 -9.24
CA GLY A 43 1.04 -4.75 -9.38
C GLY A 43 2.13 -5.62 -8.75
N LEU A 44 3.39 -5.20 -8.91
CA LEU A 44 4.57 -5.94 -8.45
C LEU A 44 4.64 -6.16 -6.93
N HIS A 45 4.22 -5.19 -6.13
CA HIS A 45 4.42 -5.20 -4.67
C HIS A 45 3.27 -5.91 -3.94
N SER A 46 3.60 -7.02 -3.26
CA SER A 46 2.69 -7.78 -2.39
C SER A 46 2.06 -6.92 -1.29
N HIS A 47 0.88 -7.30 -0.80
CA HIS A 47 0.21 -6.58 0.30
C HIS A 47 1.07 -6.47 1.56
N GLY A 48 1.81 -7.53 1.90
CA GLY A 48 2.75 -7.50 3.03
C GLY A 48 3.86 -6.46 2.86
N LEU A 49 4.43 -6.34 1.65
CA LEU A 49 5.44 -5.33 1.36
C LEU A 49 4.86 -3.90 1.38
N ARG A 50 3.63 -3.71 0.89
CA ARG A 50 2.94 -2.40 0.97
C ARG A 50 2.73 -1.98 2.43
N ARG A 51 2.24 -2.91 3.26
CA ARG A 51 2.07 -2.66 4.70
C ARG A 51 3.40 -2.32 5.38
N LEU A 52 4.48 -3.01 5.04
CA LEU A 52 5.81 -2.69 5.55
C LEU A 52 6.26 -1.29 5.11
N ALA A 53 6.07 -0.94 3.83
CA ALA A 53 6.41 0.38 3.32
C ALA A 53 5.71 1.51 4.09
N VAL A 54 4.41 1.35 4.36
CA VAL A 54 3.65 2.29 5.20
C VAL A 54 4.21 2.33 6.63
N THR A 55 4.45 1.18 7.23
CA THR A 55 4.93 1.07 8.62
C THR A 55 6.26 1.79 8.82
N GLU A 56 7.21 1.62 7.90
CA GLU A 56 8.51 2.28 8.00
C GLU A 56 8.45 3.77 7.59
N ALA A 57 7.59 4.15 6.64
CA ALA A 57 7.40 5.55 6.25
C ALA A 57 6.79 6.41 7.35
N VAL A 58 5.93 5.84 8.21
CA VAL A 58 5.36 6.58 9.36
C VAL A 58 6.41 6.87 10.44
N ARG A 59 7.51 6.12 10.48
CA ARG A 59 8.57 6.26 11.50
C ARG A 59 9.66 7.27 11.13
N GLY A 60 9.75 7.68 9.87
CA GLY A 60 10.87 8.50 9.40
C GLY A 60 10.72 8.97 7.96
N SER A 61 11.84 9.34 7.33
CA SER A 61 11.82 9.79 5.93
C SER A 61 11.62 8.61 4.95
N TYR A 62 11.20 8.91 3.72
CA TYR A 62 11.14 7.88 2.66
C TYR A 62 12.50 7.25 2.34
N ASP A 63 13.60 7.96 2.58
CA ASP A 63 14.95 7.39 2.43
C ASP A 63 15.22 6.35 3.53
N GLN A 64 14.90 6.69 4.78
CA GLN A 64 15.03 5.76 5.92
C GLN A 64 14.11 4.55 5.76
N ALA A 65 12.88 4.76 5.29
CA ALA A 65 11.93 3.69 5.02
C ALA A 65 12.46 2.73 3.93
N LYS A 66 12.97 3.29 2.82
CA LYS A 66 13.62 2.49 1.77
C LYS A 66 14.80 1.69 2.32
N GLU A 67 15.66 2.33 3.10
CA GLU A 67 16.84 1.68 3.68
C GLU A 67 16.44 0.53 4.63
N ALA A 68 15.43 0.73 5.47
CA ALA A 68 14.91 -0.30 6.35
C ALA A 68 14.34 -1.50 5.58
N ILE A 69 13.61 -1.23 4.50
CA ILE A 69 13.07 -2.27 3.61
C ILE A 69 14.20 -3.02 2.91
N ASP A 70 15.20 -2.30 2.37
CA ASP A 70 16.35 -2.91 1.70
C ASP A 70 17.14 -3.82 2.64
N ARG A 71 17.38 -3.40 3.90
CA ARG A 71 18.06 -4.23 4.90
C ARG A 71 17.29 -5.51 5.22
N ARG A 72 15.96 -5.46 5.26
CA ARG A 72 15.12 -6.60 5.63
C ARG A 72 14.79 -7.54 4.46
N CYS A 73 14.56 -6.98 3.28
CA CYS A 73 13.95 -7.68 2.14
C CYS A 73 14.88 -7.71 0.90
N GLY A 74 16.01 -7.01 0.93
CA GLY A 74 16.81 -6.72 -0.27
C GLY A 74 16.20 -5.61 -1.13
N LYS A 75 16.80 -5.35 -2.30
CA LYS A 75 16.40 -4.28 -3.24
C LYS A 75 15.08 -4.60 -3.95
N VAL A 76 13.96 -4.52 -3.23
CA VAL A 76 12.62 -4.89 -3.71
C VAL A 76 11.80 -3.72 -4.24
N LEU A 77 12.20 -2.48 -3.93
CA LEU A 77 11.54 -1.26 -4.41
C LEU A 77 12.46 -0.03 -4.32
N GLY A 78 12.20 0.97 -5.17
CA GLY A 78 12.86 2.29 -5.10
C GLY A 78 12.09 3.30 -4.24
N LYS A 79 12.72 4.42 -3.86
CA LYS A 79 12.12 5.48 -3.03
C LYS A 79 10.79 5.99 -3.57
N ARG A 80 10.74 6.33 -4.86
CA ARG A 80 9.51 6.80 -5.53
C ARG A 80 8.39 5.76 -5.50
N GLN A 81 8.73 4.46 -5.54
CA GLN A 81 7.76 3.39 -5.40
C GLN A 81 7.25 3.29 -3.96
N ALA A 82 8.14 3.42 -2.95
CA ALA A 82 7.74 3.45 -1.53
C ALA A 82 6.74 4.58 -1.26
N GLU A 83 7.05 5.79 -1.74
CA GLU A 83 6.18 6.95 -1.63
C GLU A 83 4.83 6.70 -2.29
N ARG A 84 4.80 6.18 -3.53
CA ARG A 84 3.55 5.87 -4.21
C ARG A 84 2.72 4.85 -3.44
N LEU A 85 3.34 3.82 -2.85
CA LEU A 85 2.62 2.83 -2.04
C LEU A 85 1.98 3.47 -0.79
N VAL A 86 2.65 4.44 -0.18
CA VAL A 86 2.13 5.17 0.98
C VAL A 86 0.97 6.09 0.57
N VAL A 87 1.11 6.81 -0.54
CA VAL A 87 0.02 7.64 -1.10
C VAL A 87 -1.19 6.77 -1.48
N GLU A 88 -0.97 5.62 -2.11
CA GLU A 88 -2.03 4.67 -2.44
C GLU A 88 -2.74 4.12 -1.19
N ALA A 89 -2.01 3.90 -0.10
CA ALA A 89 -2.57 3.43 1.17
C ALA A 89 -3.34 4.50 1.94
N ALA A 90 -3.10 5.78 1.67
CA ALA A 90 -3.75 6.92 2.34
C ALA A 90 -4.98 7.46 1.58
N ARG A 91 -5.44 6.78 0.53
CA ARG A 91 -6.54 7.25 -0.35
C ARG A 91 -7.88 7.43 0.36
N ASP A 92 -8.07 6.78 1.50
CA ASP A 92 -9.30 6.80 2.30
C ASP A 92 -9.23 7.76 3.50
N ILE A 93 -8.22 8.63 3.57
CA ILE A 93 -8.03 9.54 4.71
C ILE A 93 -9.23 10.47 4.91
N ASP A 94 -9.84 10.97 3.82
CA ASP A 94 -11.02 11.82 3.91
C ASP A 94 -12.20 11.07 4.52
N SER A 95 -12.41 9.82 4.09
CA SER A 95 -13.46 8.95 4.66
C SER A 95 -13.21 8.64 6.13
N PHE A 96 -11.95 8.46 6.53
CA PHE A 96 -11.56 8.27 7.93
C PHE A 96 -11.95 9.46 8.81
N TYR A 97 -11.78 10.69 8.32
CA TYR A 97 -12.18 11.90 9.06
C TYR A 97 -13.71 12.10 9.06
N LEU A 98 -14.37 11.86 7.93
CA LEU A 98 -15.83 11.96 7.83
C LEU A 98 -16.54 11.00 8.79
N ALA A 99 -16.02 9.78 8.93
CA ALA A 99 -16.56 8.79 9.87
C ALA A 99 -16.42 9.17 11.36
N ARG A 100 -15.64 10.21 11.66
CA ARG A 100 -15.38 10.70 13.03
C ARG A 100 -16.03 12.04 13.34
N VAL A 101 -16.83 12.57 12.41
CA VAL A 101 -17.62 13.77 12.68
C VAL A 101 -18.63 13.43 13.79
N PRO A 102 -18.60 14.13 14.94
CA PRO A 102 -19.56 13.89 16.01
C PRO A 102 -20.99 14.15 15.52
N MET A 103 -21.94 13.32 15.96
CA MET A 103 -23.35 13.58 15.70
C MET A 103 -23.81 14.83 16.46
N PRO A 104 -24.78 15.59 15.92
CA PRO A 104 -25.40 16.70 16.64
C PRO A 104 -25.91 16.25 18.01
N ALA A 105 -25.65 17.06 19.03
CA ALA A 105 -26.10 16.81 20.40
C ALA A 105 -26.93 18.00 20.91
N THR A 106 -27.74 17.75 21.93
CA THR A 106 -28.54 18.78 22.60
C THR A 106 -27.66 19.73 23.42
N ALA A 107 -28.20 20.88 23.79
CA ALA A 107 -27.50 21.90 24.59
C ALA A 107 -27.01 21.40 25.97
N SER A 108 -27.54 20.27 26.46
CA SER A 108 -27.08 19.60 27.69
C SER A 108 -25.74 18.88 27.53
N THR A 109 -25.22 18.72 26.30
CA THR A 109 -23.94 18.06 26.03
C THR A 109 -22.88 19.12 25.78
N ALA A 110 -21.83 19.13 26.61
CA ALA A 110 -20.70 20.05 26.43
C ALA A 110 -19.83 19.63 25.24
N LEU A 111 -19.54 20.58 24.34
CA LEU A 111 -18.53 20.43 23.30
C LEU A 111 -17.19 20.95 23.82
N VAL A 112 -16.21 20.07 23.96
CA VAL A 112 -14.85 20.43 24.36
C VAL A 112 -13.91 20.20 23.18
N LEU A 113 -13.16 21.23 22.78
CA LEU A 113 -12.23 21.21 21.66
C LEU A 113 -10.85 21.69 22.13
N GLN A 114 -9.80 21.00 21.68
CA GLN A 114 -8.42 21.46 21.81
C GLN A 114 -7.80 21.50 20.42
N VAL A 115 -7.04 22.55 20.13
CA VAL A 115 -6.37 22.75 18.86
C VAL A 115 -4.88 22.92 19.12
N ASP A 116 -4.06 22.16 18.39
CA ASP A 116 -2.60 22.31 18.35
C ASP A 116 -2.18 22.73 16.93
N GLY A 117 -1.16 23.58 16.84
CA GLY A 117 -0.71 24.19 15.58
C GLY A 117 0.78 23.95 15.35
N LYS A 118 1.10 23.10 14.35
CA LYS A 118 2.48 22.85 13.93
C LYS A 118 2.74 23.38 12.52
N GLY A 119 3.71 24.28 12.38
CA GLY A 119 4.19 24.71 11.07
C GLY A 119 5.02 23.62 10.38
N ILE A 120 4.70 23.31 9.13
CA ILE A 120 5.49 22.41 8.27
C ILE A 120 5.87 23.18 7.01
N VAL A 121 7.17 23.24 6.71
CA VAL A 121 7.65 23.86 5.46
C VAL A 121 7.28 22.97 4.28
N MET A 122 6.42 23.47 3.41
CA MET A 122 6.06 22.81 2.16
C MET A 122 7.08 23.17 1.09
N VAL A 123 7.88 22.19 0.67
CA VAL A 123 8.86 22.37 -0.41
C VAL A 123 8.21 21.98 -1.73
N ARG A 124 8.31 22.84 -2.73
CA ARG A 124 7.87 22.53 -4.09
C ARG A 124 8.82 21.50 -4.68
N ARG A 125 8.27 20.39 -5.19
CA ARG A 125 9.04 19.38 -5.93
C ARG A 125 9.15 19.74 -7.40
#